data_AF-A0A3D1EYI3-F1
#
_entry.id   AF-A0A3D1EYI3-F1
#
_cell.length_a   1.000
_cell.length_b   1.000
_cell.length_c   1.000
_cell.angle_alpha   90.00
_cell.angle_beta   90.00
_cell.angle_gamma   90.00
#
_symmetry.space_group_name_H-M   'P 1'
#
loop_
_entity.id
_entity.type
_entity.pdbx_description
1 polymer ?
#
loop_
_entity_poly.entity_id
_entity_poly.type
_entity_poly.pdbx_seq_one_letter_code
_entity_poly.pdbx_strand_id
1 'polypeptide(L)'
;MMSQRTIDTVEQLEDQLSYPTQEVIEAMGKMKGNLIVLGAAGKMGPTLCRMAQRAFDFIGKGQKVTAVSRFSDPQIKKRLDSWGISTIKGDLLNHSFVTQLPDCANVMYMAGMKFGATGNESLTWAMNTLLPATICQ
;
A
#
# COMPACT_ATOMS: atom_id res chain seq x y z
N MET A 1 -11.37 18.50 20.40
CA MET A 1 -12.60 17.68 20.57
C MET A 1 -12.97 17.11 19.22
N MET A 2 -12.75 15.82 18.99
CA MET A 2 -13.33 15.15 17.82
C MET A 2 -14.83 15.04 18.08
N SER A 3 -15.62 15.91 17.44
CA SER A 3 -17.07 15.75 17.34
C SER A 3 -17.35 14.35 16.83
N GLN A 4 -18.22 13.63 17.53
CA GLN A 4 -18.65 12.27 17.21
C GLN A 4 -19.47 12.32 15.90
N ARG A 5 -18.76 12.35 14.77
CA ARG A 5 -19.36 12.27 13.44
C ARG A 5 -19.84 10.84 13.24
N THR A 6 -21.13 10.68 12.97
CA THR A 6 -21.65 9.43 12.42
C THR A 6 -20.94 9.13 11.10
N ILE A 7 -20.68 7.85 10.83
CA ILE A 7 -20.06 7.37 9.59
C ILE A 7 -21.17 6.68 8.81
N ASP A 8 -21.63 7.31 7.74
CA ASP A 8 -22.79 6.91 6.97
C ASP A 8 -22.40 6.20 5.65
N THR A 9 -21.17 6.40 5.16
CA THR A 9 -20.66 5.76 3.95
C THR A 9 -19.27 5.16 4.11
N VAL A 10 -18.94 4.19 3.24
CA VAL A 10 -17.60 3.59 3.18
C VAL A 10 -16.56 4.65 2.81
N GLU A 11 -16.90 5.60 1.95
CA GLU A 11 -16.01 6.71 1.58
C GLU A 11 -15.68 7.60 2.78
N GLN A 12 -16.66 7.90 3.64
CA GLN A 12 -16.45 8.64 4.88
C GLN A 12 -15.55 7.85 5.85
N LEU A 13 -15.81 6.55 6.01
CA LEU A 13 -14.97 5.67 6.82
C LEU A 13 -13.53 5.69 6.33
N GLU A 14 -13.33 5.51 5.02
CA GLU A 14 -12.02 5.47 4.38
C GLU A 14 -11.31 6.82 4.45
N ASP A 15 -12.04 7.92 4.38
CA ASP A 15 -11.49 9.25 4.60
C ASP A 15 -10.95 9.43 6.01
N GLN A 16 -11.71 9.00 7.02
CA GLN A 16 -11.30 9.05 8.43
C GLN A 16 -10.14 8.10 8.73
N LEU A 17 -10.22 6.84 8.30
CA LEU A 17 -9.19 5.83 8.54
C LEU A 17 -7.86 6.17 7.88
N SER A 18 -7.88 6.95 6.79
CA SER A 18 -6.67 7.38 6.11
C SER A 18 -6.18 8.76 6.56
N TYR A 19 -6.74 9.36 7.60
CA TYR A 19 -6.20 10.59 8.16
C TYR A 19 -5.01 10.25 9.07
N PRO A 20 -3.78 10.70 8.78
CA PRO A 20 -2.62 10.34 9.59
C PRO A 20 -2.70 10.99 10.96
N THR A 21 -2.34 10.25 12.01
CA THR A 21 -2.13 10.84 13.34
C THR A 21 -0.82 11.63 13.38
N GLN A 22 -0.63 12.40 14.43
CA GLN A 22 0.60 13.17 14.62
C GLN A 22 1.83 12.25 14.68
N GLU A 23 1.72 11.09 15.33
CA GLU A 23 2.78 10.10 15.44
C GLU A 23 3.15 9.50 14.07
N VAL A 24 2.17 9.30 13.18
CA VAL A 24 2.41 8.85 11.81
C VAL A 24 3.18 9.91 11.03
N ILE A 25 2.77 11.18 11.13
CA ILE A 25 3.46 12.31 10.48
C ILE A 25 4.91 12.39 10.98
N GLU A 26 5.15 12.27 12.28
CA GLU A 26 6.48 12.31 12.87
C GLU A 26 7.35 11.12 12.47
N ALA A 27 6.79 9.90 12.46
CA ALA A 27 7.49 8.70 12.02
C ALA A 27 7.90 8.82 10.55
N MET A 28 6.97 9.22 9.68
CA MET A 28 7.23 9.41 8.26
C MET A 28 8.17 10.60 7.98
N GLY A 29 8.14 11.64 8.82
CA GLY A 29 9.03 12.81 8.71
C GLY A 29 10.51 12.49 8.89
N LYS A 30 10.82 11.37 9.54
CA LYS A 30 12.18 10.82 9.74
C LYS A 30 12.66 9.97 8.56
N MET A 31 11.74 9.48 7.72
CA MET A 31 12.07 8.65 6.56
C MET A 31 12.72 9.50 5.46
N LYS A 32 13.74 8.96 4.81
CA LYS A 32 14.38 9.56 3.63
C LYS A 32 13.82 8.90 2.37
N GLY A 33 13.54 9.68 1.34
CA GLY A 33 13.09 9.17 0.05
C GLY A 33 11.65 8.66 0.03
N ASN A 34 11.25 8.13 -1.12
CA ASN A 34 9.88 7.69 -1.40
C ASN A 34 9.51 6.40 -0.65
N LEU A 35 8.22 6.04 -0.69
CA LEU A 35 7.69 4.78 -0.17
C LEU A 35 7.09 3.96 -1.31
N ILE A 36 7.49 2.70 -1.43
CA ILE A 36 6.83 1.72 -2.30
C ILE A 36 6.04 0.73 -1.44
N VAL A 37 4.78 0.50 -1.79
CA VAL A 37 3.87 -0.40 -1.07
C VAL A 37 3.57 -1.61 -1.95
N LEU A 38 4.08 -2.79 -1.56
CA LEU A 38 3.91 -4.03 -2.30
C LEU A 38 2.66 -4.76 -1.80
N GLY A 39 1.76 -5.16 -2.70
CA GLY A 39 0.46 -5.74 -2.31
C GLY A 39 -0.61 -4.69 -1.98
N ALA A 40 -0.47 -3.48 -2.51
CA ALA A 40 -1.28 -2.31 -2.14
C ALA A 40 -2.79 -2.41 -2.47
N ALA A 41 -3.25 -3.37 -3.28
CA ALA A 41 -4.67 -3.55 -3.59
C ALA A 41 -5.40 -4.49 -2.61
N GLY A 42 -4.73 -4.99 -1.57
CA GLY A 42 -5.40 -5.73 -0.49
C GLY A 42 -6.37 -4.86 0.32
N LYS A 43 -7.20 -5.46 1.18
CA LYS A 43 -8.25 -4.72 1.91
C LYS A 43 -7.77 -3.48 2.67
N MET A 44 -6.58 -3.55 3.28
CA MET A 44 -5.99 -2.44 4.05
C MET A 44 -5.09 -1.52 3.20
N GLY A 45 -4.67 -1.99 2.02
CA GLY A 45 -3.62 -1.36 1.24
C GLY A 45 -3.98 0.04 0.74
N PRO A 46 -5.15 0.27 0.14
CA PRO A 46 -5.52 1.58 -0.38
C PRO A 46 -5.59 2.65 0.72
N THR A 47 -6.20 2.31 1.85
CA THR A 47 -6.31 3.21 3.01
C THR A 47 -4.94 3.57 3.58
N LEU A 48 -4.03 2.59 3.71
CA LEU A 48 -2.65 2.83 4.16
C LEU A 48 -1.87 3.69 3.18
N CYS A 49 -1.98 3.43 1.87
CA CYS A 49 -1.32 4.26 0.85
C CYS A 49 -1.80 5.71 0.92
N ARG A 50 -3.11 5.92 1.12
CA ARG A 50 -3.70 7.26 1.28
C ARG A 50 -3.22 7.97 2.55
N MET A 51 -3.15 7.25 3.68
CA MET A 51 -2.60 7.80 4.92
C MET A 51 -1.15 8.23 4.73
N ALA A 52 -0.33 7.37 4.12
CA ALA A 52 1.08 7.65 3.86
C ALA A 52 1.27 8.85 2.92
N GLN A 53 0.48 8.94 1.84
CA GLN A 53 0.56 10.08 0.91
C GLN A 53 0.17 11.39 1.62
N ARG A 54 -0.93 11.37 2.40
CA ARG A 54 -1.35 12.53 3.20
C ARG A 54 -0.27 12.96 4.20
N ALA A 55 0.37 12.01 4.89
CA ALA A 55 1.44 12.31 5.82
C ALA A 55 2.62 13.01 5.09
N PHE A 56 3.03 12.52 3.92
CA PHE A 56 4.04 13.21 3.11
C PHE A 56 3.60 14.60 2.66
N ASP A 57 2.32 14.77 2.30
CA ASP A 57 1.76 16.07 1.94
C ASP A 57 1.79 17.05 3.13
N PHE A 58 1.46 16.60 4.35
CA PHE A 58 1.58 17.39 5.58
C PHE A 58 3.02 17.77 5.92
N ILE A 59 3.98 16.87 5.67
CA ILE A 59 5.41 17.12 5.91
C ILE A 59 5.98 18.13 4.91
N GLY A 60 5.43 18.21 3.69
CA GLY A 60 5.80 19.21 2.68
C GLY A 60 7.17 19.01 2.02
N LYS A 61 7.78 17.82 2.16
CA LYS A 61 9.13 17.50 1.63
C LYS A 61 9.11 16.81 0.25
N GLY A 62 7.92 16.61 -0.33
CA GLY A 62 7.75 16.16 -1.71
C GLY A 62 7.91 14.65 -1.96
N GLN A 63 8.11 13.82 -0.93
CA GLN A 63 8.12 12.37 -1.09
C GLN A 63 6.77 11.84 -1.59
N LYS A 64 6.82 10.70 -2.29
CA LYS A 64 5.67 10.08 -2.93
C LYS A 64 5.49 8.63 -2.52
N VAL A 65 4.24 8.19 -2.53
CA VAL A 65 3.85 6.79 -2.38
C VAL A 65 3.63 6.17 -3.76
N THR A 66 4.22 4.99 -3.97
CA THR A 66 3.97 4.15 -5.14
C THR A 66 3.31 2.84 -4.70
N ALA A 67 2.12 2.56 -5.20
CA ALA A 67 1.34 1.37 -4.90
C ALA A 67 1.55 0.29 -5.98
N VAL A 68 2.04 -0.87 -5.58
CA VAL A 68 2.30 -2.01 -6.47
C VAL A 68 1.32 -3.13 -6.17
N SER A 69 0.60 -3.59 -7.19
CA SER A 69 -0.26 -4.77 -7.08
C SER A 69 -0.65 -5.30 -8.45
N ARG A 70 -1.31 -6.46 -8.48
CA ARG A 70 -1.93 -7.00 -9.72
C ARG A 70 -3.08 -6.14 -10.21
N PHE A 71 -3.73 -5.36 -9.33
CA PHE A 71 -4.91 -4.55 -9.61
C PHE A 71 -5.95 -5.30 -10.44
N SER A 72 -6.31 -6.51 -9.98
CA SER A 72 -7.33 -7.35 -10.63
C SER A 72 -8.69 -6.66 -10.68
N ASP A 73 -8.99 -5.84 -9.65
CA ASP A 73 -10.06 -4.86 -9.71
C ASP A 73 -9.51 -3.50 -10.19
N PRO A 74 -9.89 -3.03 -11.39
CA PRO A 74 -9.42 -1.76 -11.93
C PRO A 74 -9.93 -0.54 -11.14
N GLN A 75 -11.00 -0.67 -10.34
CA GLN A 75 -11.53 0.43 -9.53
C GLN A 75 -10.57 0.82 -8.41
N ILE A 76 -9.87 -0.16 -7.81
CA ILE A 76 -8.88 0.11 -6.77
C ILE A 76 -7.73 0.96 -7.32
N LYS A 77 -7.25 0.63 -8.53
CA LYS A 77 -6.21 1.44 -9.21
C LYS A 77 -6.69 2.86 -9.45
N LYS A 78 -7.87 3.03 -10.06
CA LYS A 78 -8.47 4.36 -10.32
C LYS A 78 -8.63 5.18 -9.04
N ARG A 79 -9.03 4.54 -7.94
CA ARG A 79 -9.18 5.18 -6.63
C ARG A 79 -7.84 5.69 -6.09
N LEU A 80 -6.78 4.87 -6.16
CA LEU A 80 -5.42 5.28 -5.77
C LEU A 80 -4.90 6.43 -6.63
N ASP A 81 -5.07 6.33 -7.95
CA ASP A 81 -4.69 7.38 -8.90
C ASP A 81 -5.43 8.70 -8.57
N SER A 82 -6.73 8.63 -8.21
CA SER A 82 -7.54 9.81 -7.83
C SER A 82 -7.07 10.50 -6.54
N TRP A 83 -6.29 9.80 -5.71
CA TRP A 83 -5.67 10.35 -4.51
C TRP A 83 -4.23 10.83 -4.75
N GLY A 84 -3.78 10.85 -6.01
CA GLY A 84 -2.43 11.27 -6.39
C GLY A 84 -1.34 10.23 -6.10
N ILE A 85 -1.72 8.97 -5.84
CA ILE A 85 -0.80 7.87 -5.56
C ILE A 85 -0.43 7.21 -6.88
N SER A 86 0.87 7.09 -7.16
CA SER A 86 1.35 6.41 -8.36
C SER A 86 1.09 4.91 -8.25
N THR A 87 0.64 4.26 -9.33
CA THR A 87 0.33 2.83 -9.32
C THR A 87 1.16 2.07 -10.36
N ILE A 88 1.72 0.93 -9.96
CA ILE A 88 2.44 0.01 -10.85
C ILE A 88 1.69 -1.33 -10.85
N LYS A 89 1.13 -1.69 -12.01
CA LYS A 89 0.42 -2.96 -12.17
C LYS A 89 1.39 -4.07 -12.53
N GLY A 90 1.41 -5.14 -11.73
CA GLY A 90 2.13 -6.35 -12.05
C GLY A 90 2.01 -7.43 -10.99
N ASP A 91 2.54 -8.61 -11.30
CA ASP A 91 2.55 -9.76 -10.41
C ASP A 91 3.88 -9.85 -9.68
N LEU A 92 3.84 -9.78 -8.35
CA LEU A 92 5.04 -9.87 -7.52
C LEU A 92 5.67 -11.26 -7.53
N LEU A 93 4.94 -12.31 -7.91
CA LEU A 93 5.52 -13.64 -8.14
C LEU A 93 6.31 -13.72 -9.46
N ASN A 94 6.20 -12.72 -10.35
CA ASN A 94 7.01 -12.64 -11.55
C ASN A 94 8.34 -11.93 -11.23
N HIS A 95 9.43 -12.71 -11.16
CA HIS A 95 10.77 -12.20 -10.87
C HIS A 95 11.23 -11.08 -11.83
N SER A 96 10.93 -11.22 -13.13
CA SER A 96 11.27 -10.20 -14.13
C SER A 96 10.50 -8.89 -13.91
N PHE A 97 9.30 -8.95 -13.35
CA PHE A 97 8.56 -7.74 -12.96
C PHE A 97 9.18 -7.09 -11.72
N VAL A 98 9.49 -7.87 -10.68
CA VAL A 98 10.08 -7.37 -9.43
C VAL A 98 11.40 -6.65 -9.69
N THR A 99 12.26 -7.21 -10.55
CA THR A 99 13.55 -6.60 -10.94
C THR A 99 13.42 -5.31 -11.74
N GLN A 100 12.23 -4.99 -12.27
CA GLN A 100 11.95 -3.75 -12.99
C GLN A 100 11.28 -2.69 -12.12
N LEU A 101 10.96 -2.99 -10.85
CA LEU A 101 10.40 -2.00 -9.94
C LEU A 101 11.42 -0.88 -9.71
N PRO A 102 10.96 0.38 -9.57
CA PRO A 102 11.87 1.49 -9.32
C PRO A 102 12.57 1.31 -7.98
N ASP A 103 13.83 1.75 -7.94
CA ASP A 103 14.55 1.85 -6.67
C ASP A 103 13.81 2.79 -5.72
N CYS A 104 13.74 2.41 -4.45
CA CYS A 104 12.95 3.12 -3.45
C CYS A 104 13.58 2.93 -2.07
N ALA A 105 13.80 4.05 -1.37
CA ALA A 105 14.46 4.04 -0.07
C ALA A 105 13.66 3.32 1.03
N ASN A 106 12.34 3.16 0.86
CA ASN A 106 11.49 2.51 1.85
C ASN A 106 10.48 1.58 1.19
N VAL A 107 10.35 0.37 1.73
CA VAL A 107 9.43 -0.67 1.24
C VAL A 107 8.45 -1.04 2.35
N MET A 108 7.16 -0.99 2.04
CA MET A 108 6.10 -1.55 2.87
C MET A 108 5.57 -2.83 2.20
N TYR A 109 5.85 -3.98 2.81
CA TYR A 109 5.41 -5.27 2.29
C TYR A 109 4.05 -5.66 2.88
N MET A 110 3.02 -5.67 2.04
CA MET A 110 1.63 -6.03 2.38
C MET A 110 1.08 -7.17 1.51
N ALA A 111 1.93 -7.79 0.70
CA ALA A 111 1.53 -8.93 -0.12
C ALA A 111 1.41 -10.18 0.76
N GLY A 112 0.27 -10.88 0.65
CA GLY A 112 0.05 -12.11 1.39
C GLY A 112 -1.29 -12.74 1.06
N MET A 113 -1.34 -14.06 1.18
CA MET A 113 -2.56 -14.85 1.04
C MET A 113 -3.05 -15.27 2.41
N LYS A 114 -4.22 -14.75 2.81
CA LYS A 114 -4.79 -15.01 4.14
C LYS A 114 -6.04 -15.91 4.13
N PHE A 115 -6.68 -16.06 2.96
CA PHE A 115 -7.91 -16.83 2.79
C PHE A 115 -7.79 -17.73 1.56
N GLY A 116 -8.54 -18.83 1.55
CA GLY A 116 -8.59 -19.77 0.42
C GLY A 116 -7.40 -20.71 0.33
N ALA A 117 -6.70 -20.96 1.45
CA ALA A 117 -5.49 -21.78 1.48
C ALA A 117 -5.74 -23.25 1.14
N THR A 118 -6.87 -23.82 1.58
CA THR A 118 -7.25 -25.20 1.27
C THR A 118 -7.40 -25.38 -0.23
N GLY A 119 -6.63 -26.30 -0.81
CA GLY A 119 -6.54 -26.54 -2.26
C GLY A 119 -5.67 -25.55 -3.03
N ASN A 120 -5.06 -24.56 -2.35
CA ASN A 120 -4.11 -23.60 -2.90
C ASN A 120 -2.85 -23.50 -2.03
N GLU A 121 -2.41 -24.62 -1.47
CA GLU A 121 -1.29 -24.68 -0.53
C GLU A 121 0.00 -24.18 -1.19
N SER A 122 0.23 -24.53 -2.46
CA SER A 122 1.38 -24.08 -3.23
C SER A 122 1.42 -22.56 -3.40
N LEU A 123 0.29 -21.94 -3.75
CA LEU A 123 0.16 -20.48 -3.85
C LEU A 123 0.32 -19.82 -2.49
N THR A 124 -0.26 -20.41 -1.43
CA THR A 124 -0.16 -19.89 -0.06
C THR A 124 1.30 -19.86 0.39
N TRP A 125 2.05 -20.95 0.16
CA TRP A 125 3.48 -21.02 0.43
C TRP A 125 4.28 -20.03 -0.43
N ALA A 126 3.98 -19.94 -1.73
CA ALA A 126 4.66 -19.00 -2.62
C ALA A 126 4.47 -17.54 -2.17
N MET A 127 3.24 -17.13 -1.85
CA MET A 127 2.92 -15.76 -1.44
C MET A 127 3.47 -15.39 -0.06
N ASN A 128 3.47 -16.33 0.88
CA ASN A 128 3.77 -16.03 2.28
C ASN A 128 5.20 -16.42 2.71
N THR A 129 5.92 -17.19 1.90
CA THR A 129 7.28 -17.66 2.21
C THR A 129 8.28 -17.33 1.11
N LEU A 130 8.02 -17.73 -0.13
CA LEU A 130 8.95 -17.49 -1.24
C LEU A 130 9.04 -16.01 -1.62
N LEU A 131 7.90 -15.33 -1.76
CA LEU A 131 7.85 -13.93 -2.17
C LEU A 131 8.58 -12.98 -1.20
N PRO A 132 8.36 -13.01 0.13
CA PRO A 132 9.11 -12.12 1.02
C PRO A 132 10.62 -12.40 0.98
N ALA A 133 11.05 -13.65 0.78
CA ALA A 133 12.45 -13.97 0.57
C ALA A 133 13.01 -13.39 -0.74
N THR A 134 12.18 -13.30 -1.78
CA THR A 134 12.56 -12.68 -3.07
C THR A 134 12.67 -11.15 -2.96
N ILE A 135 11.78 -10.51 -2.19
CA ILE A 135 11.79 -9.04 -2.01
C ILE A 135 12.98 -8.56 -1.17
N CYS A 136 13.51 -9.39 -0.27
CA CYS A 136 14.62 -9.04 0.61
C CYS A 136 16.02 -9.37 0.05
N GLN A 137 16.12 -9.79 -1.21
CA GLN A 137 17.39 -9.99 -1.92
C GLN A 137 17.92 -8.69 -2.50
#